data_AF-A0A1M7EH12-F1
#
_entry.id   AF-A0A1M7EH12-F1
#
_cell.length_a   1.000
_cell.length_b   1.000
_cell.length_c   1.000
_cell.angle_alpha   90.00
_cell.angle_beta   90.00
_cell.angle_gamma   90.00
#
_symmetry.space_group_name_H-M   'P 1'
#
loop_
_entity.id
_entity.type
_entity.pdbx_description
1 polymer ?
#
loop_
_entity_poly.entity_id
_entity_poly.type
_entity_poly.pdbx_seq_one_letter_code
_entity_poly.pdbx_strand_id
1 'polypeptide(L)'
;MEAQALLALPIVLALEPVAGEASARMTLSRDEATELAELVAADLHALVPQVGAARLALAGALFDQVELLRPGFPVWATLDELARRVPRGQLDNVVAFGSHDGHMPAQPLEPSPIFADGPMRLLPLSLLAPAALAEELSELLEVHLVGRGEAGTLTADWLMRTLGIRLEHVRYLSRNDLLALTCVQYEHVNLASLWTLLEAALLTPQHAESTMSARGLSLRYADGKVLAQSPAQWLAAQTGDVAQRAHDFAGIVFELRQYAALLDAHQLPLLLQPAAQAKTEAGAGYLLETLAAIEPGYESPALFAHEAPGLGVVALTVAQRGDGGMARALAHGYPWQPQALGPLLALLADRYGIAPELHALGRVVLDERGRLGAPATALH
;
A
#
# COMPACT_ATOMS: atom_id res chain seq x y z
N MET A 1 -21.76 -17.66 -34.32
CA MET A 1 -21.12 -16.33 -34.32
C MET A 1 -20.06 -16.39 -33.25
N GLU A 2 -18.80 -16.62 -33.62
CA GLU A 2 -17.70 -16.70 -32.65
C GLU A 2 -17.65 -15.39 -31.86
N ALA A 3 -17.62 -15.49 -30.54
CA ALA A 3 -17.46 -14.31 -29.69
C ALA A 3 -16.07 -13.72 -29.97
N GLN A 4 -16.04 -12.61 -30.71
CA GLN A 4 -14.79 -11.93 -31.02
C GLN A 4 -14.10 -11.54 -29.71
N ALA A 5 -12.90 -12.06 -29.49
CA ALA A 5 -12.13 -11.79 -28.27
C ALA A 5 -11.86 -10.28 -28.16
N LEU A 6 -12.19 -9.71 -27.01
CA LEU A 6 -11.94 -8.31 -26.66
C LEU A 6 -10.75 -8.21 -25.71
N LEU A 7 -9.78 -7.38 -26.07
CA LEU A 7 -8.66 -7.01 -25.22
C LEU A 7 -8.94 -5.65 -24.59
N ALA A 8 -8.66 -5.55 -23.29
CA ALA A 8 -8.87 -4.33 -22.54
C ALA A 8 -7.61 -3.46 -22.60
N LEU A 9 -7.79 -2.17 -22.89
CA LEU A 9 -6.75 -1.16 -22.88
C LEU A 9 -7.10 -0.17 -21.75
N PRO A 10 -6.46 -0.30 -20.57
CA PRO A 10 -6.78 0.52 -19.41
C PRO A 10 -6.30 1.96 -19.57
N ILE A 11 -7.19 2.91 -19.28
CA ILE A 11 -6.94 4.35 -19.30
C ILE A 11 -7.39 4.91 -17.95
N VAL A 12 -6.86 6.07 -17.57
CA VAL A 12 -7.34 6.85 -16.42
C VAL A 12 -7.50 8.30 -16.81
N LEU A 13 -8.56 8.95 -16.32
CA LEU A 13 -8.69 10.39 -16.32
C LEU A 13 -8.20 10.89 -14.96
N ALA A 14 -7.07 11.58 -14.96
CA ALA A 14 -6.46 12.20 -13.80
C ALA A 14 -6.99 13.62 -13.61
N LEU A 15 -7.44 13.91 -12.40
CA LEU A 15 -7.96 15.20 -11.96
C LEU A 15 -7.02 15.72 -10.88
N GLU A 16 -6.42 16.88 -11.10
CA GLU A 16 -5.57 17.57 -10.13
C GLU A 16 -6.33 18.79 -9.60
N PRO A 17 -6.95 18.71 -8.40
CA PRO A 17 -7.63 19.84 -7.81
C PRO A 17 -6.66 20.95 -7.40
N VAL A 18 -7.15 22.18 -7.37
CA VAL A 18 -6.40 23.28 -6.74
C VAL A 18 -6.11 22.92 -5.28
N ALA A 19 -4.89 23.18 -4.81
CA ALA A 19 -4.48 22.84 -3.46
C ALA A 19 -5.49 23.37 -2.40
N GLY A 20 -5.98 22.46 -1.55
CA GLY A 20 -6.98 22.77 -0.51
C GLY A 20 -8.44 22.67 -0.95
N GLU A 21 -8.72 22.30 -2.21
CA GLU A 21 -10.09 22.10 -2.74
C GLU A 21 -10.38 20.63 -3.03
N ALA A 22 -10.36 19.79 -2.00
CA ALA A 22 -10.75 18.39 -2.13
C ALA A 22 -12.28 18.26 -2.29
N SER A 23 -12.73 17.43 -3.24
CA SER A 23 -14.16 17.11 -3.35
C SER A 23 -14.55 16.11 -2.27
N ALA A 24 -15.61 16.41 -1.53
CA ALA A 24 -16.24 15.45 -0.63
C ALA A 24 -16.93 14.29 -1.39
N ARG A 25 -17.19 14.45 -2.69
CA ARG A 25 -17.84 13.42 -3.53
C ARG A 25 -16.80 12.48 -4.11
N MET A 26 -16.97 11.18 -3.87
CA MET A 26 -16.10 10.14 -4.45
C MET A 26 -16.76 9.34 -5.57
N THR A 27 -18.08 9.45 -5.72
CA THR A 27 -18.85 8.73 -6.75
C THR A 27 -19.81 9.68 -7.46
N LEU A 28 -20.04 9.38 -8.73
CA LEU A 28 -21.06 9.95 -9.59
C LEU A 28 -22.25 9.00 -9.64
N SER A 29 -23.47 9.56 -9.66
CA SER A 29 -24.69 8.78 -9.92
C SER A 29 -24.65 8.15 -11.32
N ARG A 30 -25.57 7.22 -11.60
CA ARG A 30 -25.68 6.60 -12.93
C ARG A 30 -25.85 7.61 -14.07
N ASP A 31 -26.67 8.63 -13.86
CA ASP A 31 -26.95 9.65 -14.87
C ASP A 31 -25.72 10.54 -15.10
N GLU A 32 -25.08 11.00 -14.03
CA GLU A 32 -23.84 11.78 -14.10
C GLU A 32 -22.69 10.99 -14.75
N ALA A 33 -22.55 9.71 -14.41
CA ALA A 33 -21.54 8.84 -15.02
C ALA A 33 -21.78 8.63 -16.52
N THR A 34 -23.05 8.54 -16.93
CA THR A 34 -23.43 8.42 -18.35
C THR A 34 -23.11 9.70 -19.11
N GLU A 35 -23.47 10.86 -18.57
CA GLU A 35 -23.17 12.16 -19.18
C GLU A 35 -21.66 12.38 -19.32
N LEU A 36 -20.89 12.05 -18.27
CA LEU A 36 -19.43 12.14 -18.34
C LEU A 36 -18.85 11.19 -19.38
N ALA A 37 -19.36 9.97 -19.50
CA ALA A 37 -18.84 9.00 -20.45
C ALA A 37 -19.01 9.45 -21.91
N GLU A 38 -20.08 10.19 -22.24
CA GLU A 38 -20.25 10.80 -23.56
C GLU A 38 -19.22 11.90 -23.84
N LEU A 39 -18.97 12.77 -22.85
CA LEU A 39 -17.94 13.81 -22.96
C LEU A 39 -16.54 13.20 -23.13
N VAL A 40 -16.24 12.17 -22.35
CA VAL A 40 -14.97 11.45 -22.44
C VAL A 40 -14.83 10.71 -23.78
N ALA A 41 -15.91 10.11 -24.28
CA ALA A 41 -15.89 9.47 -25.60
C ALA A 41 -15.57 10.48 -26.71
N ALA A 42 -16.15 11.68 -26.65
CA ALA A 42 -15.87 12.75 -27.60
C ALA A 42 -14.40 13.21 -27.54
N ASP A 43 -13.86 13.41 -26.34
CA ASP A 43 -12.46 13.77 -26.14
C ASP A 43 -11.51 12.71 -26.70
N LEU A 44 -11.71 11.43 -26.31
CA LEU A 44 -10.86 10.33 -26.76
C LEU A 44 -10.95 10.12 -28.27
N HIS A 45 -12.11 10.30 -28.88
CA HIS A 45 -12.26 10.23 -30.33
C HIS A 45 -11.53 11.38 -31.05
N ALA A 46 -11.52 12.59 -30.48
CA ALA A 46 -10.77 13.72 -31.02
C ALA A 46 -9.25 13.50 -30.93
N LEU A 47 -8.77 12.84 -29.86
CA LEU A 47 -7.36 12.52 -29.67
C LEU A 47 -6.90 11.32 -30.52
N VAL A 48 -7.70 10.26 -30.54
CA VAL A 48 -7.40 8.97 -31.21
C VAL A 48 -8.69 8.45 -31.87
N PRO A 49 -8.99 8.82 -33.13
CA PRO A 49 -10.26 8.46 -33.79
C PRO A 49 -10.56 6.96 -33.83
N GLN A 50 -9.53 6.11 -33.84
CA GLN A 50 -9.60 4.65 -33.87
C GLN A 50 -10.32 4.05 -32.64
N VAL A 51 -10.45 4.80 -31.53
CA VAL A 51 -11.21 4.34 -30.35
C VAL A 51 -12.69 4.07 -30.67
N GLY A 52 -13.23 4.64 -31.75
CA GLY A 52 -14.61 4.37 -32.19
C GLY A 52 -14.88 2.91 -32.59
N ALA A 53 -13.82 2.11 -32.83
CA ALA A 53 -13.92 0.66 -33.06
C ALA A 53 -13.90 -0.17 -31.76
N ALA A 54 -13.61 0.45 -30.62
CA ALA A 54 -13.62 -0.17 -29.30
C ALA A 54 -14.89 0.23 -28.52
N ARG A 55 -15.18 -0.52 -27.46
CA ARG A 55 -16.18 -0.11 -26.47
C ARG A 55 -15.47 0.63 -25.33
N LEU A 56 -15.91 1.84 -25.03
CA LEU A 56 -15.52 2.58 -23.84
C LEU A 56 -16.34 2.14 -22.64
N ALA A 57 -15.65 1.82 -21.54
CA ALA A 57 -16.23 1.59 -20.23
C ALA A 57 -15.66 2.62 -19.24
N LEU A 58 -16.53 3.23 -18.44
CA LEU A 58 -16.19 4.24 -17.45
C LEU A 58 -16.75 3.85 -16.08
N ALA A 59 -15.92 3.89 -15.03
CA ALA A 59 -16.41 3.86 -13.66
C ALA A 59 -16.60 5.29 -13.15
N GLY A 60 -17.82 5.64 -12.74
CA GLY A 60 -18.17 6.94 -12.15
C GLY A 60 -17.69 7.06 -10.71
N ALA A 61 -16.45 6.70 -10.43
CA ALA A 61 -15.84 6.76 -9.10
C ALA A 61 -14.43 7.34 -9.19
N LEU A 62 -14.06 8.10 -8.17
CA LEU A 62 -12.80 8.80 -8.03
C LEU A 62 -11.94 8.06 -7.00
N PHE A 63 -10.80 7.55 -7.44
CA PHE A 63 -9.86 6.77 -6.62
C PHE A 63 -8.59 7.55 -6.35
N ASP A 64 -7.83 7.08 -5.36
CA ASP A 64 -6.40 7.38 -5.25
C ASP A 64 -5.56 6.40 -6.08
N GLN A 65 -4.34 6.81 -6.43
CA GLN A 65 -3.37 5.97 -7.14
C GLN A 65 -3.10 4.63 -6.44
N VAL A 66 -3.05 4.59 -5.11
CA VAL A 66 -2.80 3.35 -4.36
C VAL A 66 -3.89 2.31 -4.56
N GLU A 67 -5.12 2.76 -4.86
CA GLU A 67 -6.26 1.88 -5.08
C GLU A 67 -6.28 1.27 -6.48
N LEU A 68 -5.92 2.07 -7.49
CA LEU A 68 -5.82 1.60 -8.87
C LEU A 68 -4.59 0.71 -9.08
N LEU A 69 -3.49 1.00 -8.40
CA LEU A 69 -2.22 0.27 -8.48
C LEU A 69 -2.11 -0.81 -7.41
N ARG A 70 -3.17 -1.62 -7.24
CA ARG A 70 -3.11 -2.85 -6.44
C ARG A 70 -2.75 -4.04 -7.33
N PRO A 71 -1.97 -5.03 -6.85
CA PRO A 71 -1.66 -6.24 -7.61
C PRO A 71 -2.91 -6.88 -8.24
N GLY A 72 -2.83 -7.19 -9.54
CA GLY A 72 -3.97 -7.71 -10.31
C GLY A 72 -4.95 -6.65 -10.83
N PHE A 73 -4.73 -5.36 -10.54
CA PHE A 73 -5.52 -4.24 -11.06
C PHE A 73 -7.04 -4.41 -10.84
N PRO A 74 -7.50 -4.65 -9.59
CA PRO A 74 -8.86 -5.13 -9.32
C PRO A 74 -9.96 -4.18 -9.82
N VAL A 75 -9.71 -2.87 -9.83
CA VAL A 75 -10.65 -1.86 -10.33
C VAL A 75 -10.88 -2.03 -11.83
N TRP A 76 -9.80 -2.02 -12.63
CA TRP A 76 -9.88 -2.23 -14.08
C TRP A 76 -10.39 -3.64 -14.42
N ALA A 77 -9.92 -4.67 -13.72
CA ALA A 77 -10.38 -6.04 -13.95
C ALA A 77 -11.90 -6.19 -13.76
N THR A 78 -12.45 -5.54 -12.72
CA THR A 78 -13.89 -5.52 -12.45
C THR A 78 -14.65 -4.69 -13.47
N LEU A 79 -14.12 -3.52 -13.85
CA LEU A 79 -14.70 -2.66 -14.89
C LEU A 79 -14.80 -3.41 -16.23
N ASP A 80 -13.74 -4.10 -16.64
CA ASP A 80 -13.68 -4.91 -17.85
C ASP A 80 -14.69 -6.05 -17.82
N GLU A 81 -14.80 -6.75 -16.69
CA GLU A 81 -15.75 -7.83 -16.51
C GLU A 81 -17.20 -7.36 -16.65
N LEU A 82 -17.56 -6.26 -15.98
CA LEU A 82 -18.88 -5.67 -16.08
C LEU A 82 -19.18 -5.20 -17.51
N ALA A 83 -18.24 -4.52 -18.15
CA ALA A 83 -18.39 -4.02 -19.50
C ALA A 83 -18.54 -5.13 -20.56
N ARG A 84 -17.91 -6.31 -20.36
CA ARG A 84 -18.10 -7.48 -21.23
C ARG A 84 -19.49 -8.12 -21.08
N ARG A 85 -20.13 -8.00 -19.91
CA ARG A 85 -21.46 -8.55 -19.65
C ARG A 85 -22.59 -7.73 -20.28
N VAL A 86 -22.32 -6.48 -20.69
CA VAL A 86 -23.30 -5.61 -21.33
C VAL A 86 -23.59 -6.06 -22.77
N PRO A 87 -24.85 -6.40 -23.13
CA PRO A 87 -25.21 -6.87 -24.47
C PRO A 87 -24.78 -5.91 -25.57
N ARG A 88 -24.22 -6.44 -26.67
CA ARG A 88 -23.96 -5.65 -27.88
C ARG A 88 -25.29 -5.44 -28.62
N GLY A 89 -25.73 -4.19 -28.77
CA GLY A 89 -26.95 -3.82 -29.50
C GLY A 89 -28.02 -3.06 -28.70
N GLN A 90 -27.85 -2.86 -27.40
CA GLN A 90 -28.76 -2.04 -26.57
C GLN A 90 -28.17 -0.71 -26.08
N LEU A 91 -26.85 -0.55 -26.15
CA LEU A 91 -26.12 0.64 -25.75
C LEU A 91 -25.14 0.98 -26.87
N ASP A 92 -24.91 2.28 -27.09
CA ASP A 92 -23.84 2.80 -27.92
C ASP A 92 -22.48 2.22 -27.49
N ASN A 93 -21.40 2.49 -28.23
CA ASN A 93 -20.06 2.00 -27.89
C ASN A 93 -19.50 2.55 -26.55
N VAL A 94 -20.33 3.19 -25.74
CA VAL A 94 -20.02 3.83 -24.46
C VAL A 94 -20.88 3.22 -23.36
N VAL A 95 -20.25 2.80 -22.27
CA VAL A 95 -20.91 2.23 -21.10
C VAL A 95 -20.37 2.90 -19.83
N ALA A 96 -21.27 3.36 -18.97
CA ALA A 96 -20.92 3.98 -17.70
C ALA A 96 -21.48 3.18 -16.52
N PHE A 97 -20.69 3.08 -15.46
CA PHE A 97 -21.09 2.47 -14.19
C PHE A 97 -21.04 3.54 -13.11
N GLY A 98 -22.20 4.09 -12.74
CA GLY A 98 -22.34 5.03 -11.62
C GLY A 98 -23.01 4.39 -10.41
N SER A 99 -22.98 5.12 -9.29
CA SER A 99 -23.56 4.68 -8.03
C SER A 99 -25.09 4.71 -8.05
N HIS A 100 -25.69 3.83 -7.27
CA HIS A 100 -27.13 3.80 -6.96
C HIS A 100 -27.30 3.71 -5.46
N ASP A 101 -28.12 4.59 -4.89
CA ASP A 101 -28.28 4.75 -3.44
C ASP A 101 -26.92 4.86 -2.71
N GLY A 102 -25.99 5.60 -3.32
CA GLY A 102 -24.66 5.87 -2.76
C GLY A 102 -23.65 4.71 -2.87
N HIS A 103 -23.98 3.63 -3.57
CA HIS A 103 -23.10 2.46 -3.70
C HIS A 103 -22.76 2.16 -5.16
N MET A 104 -21.51 1.83 -5.42
CA MET A 104 -21.04 1.37 -6.72
C MET A 104 -21.50 -0.08 -6.98
N PRO A 105 -21.64 -0.51 -8.25
CA PRO A 105 -22.24 -1.81 -8.58
C PRO A 105 -21.38 -3.02 -8.19
N ALA A 106 -20.13 -2.82 -7.78
CA ALA A 106 -19.23 -3.86 -7.31
C ALA A 106 -18.23 -3.29 -6.30
N GLN A 107 -17.83 -4.09 -5.31
CA GLN A 107 -16.96 -3.66 -4.22
C GLN A 107 -15.58 -3.13 -4.68
N PRO A 108 -14.89 -3.70 -5.70
CA PRO A 108 -13.66 -3.11 -6.21
C PRO A 108 -13.85 -1.75 -6.90
N LEU A 109 -15.07 -1.39 -7.31
CA LEU A 109 -15.39 -0.09 -7.86
C LEU A 109 -15.79 0.93 -6.77
N GLU A 110 -15.84 0.52 -5.50
CA GLU A 110 -16.13 1.41 -4.37
C GLU A 110 -14.82 2.03 -3.86
N PRO A 111 -14.63 3.36 -4.00
CA PRO A 111 -13.41 4.01 -3.55
C PRO A 111 -13.39 4.15 -2.01
N SER A 112 -12.21 4.00 -1.41
CA SER A 112 -12.06 4.04 0.05
C SER A 112 -11.99 5.48 0.57
N PRO A 113 -12.79 5.86 1.58
CA PRO A 113 -12.73 7.19 2.17
C PRO A 113 -11.38 7.49 2.85
N ILE A 114 -10.59 6.45 3.17
CA ILE A 114 -9.25 6.60 3.76
C ILE A 114 -8.29 7.36 2.82
N PHE A 115 -8.50 7.26 1.50
CA PHE A 115 -7.62 7.87 0.49
C PHE A 115 -8.28 9.06 -0.23
N ALA A 116 -9.39 9.59 0.30
CA ALA A 116 -10.16 10.64 -0.35
C ALA A 116 -9.39 11.97 -0.49
N ASP A 117 -8.43 12.23 0.40
CA ASP A 117 -7.69 13.48 0.51
C ASP A 117 -6.39 13.50 -0.32
N GLY A 118 -6.21 12.54 -1.23
CA GLY A 118 -5.07 12.50 -2.15
C GLY A 118 -4.99 13.75 -3.04
N PRO A 119 -3.78 14.21 -3.42
CA PRO A 119 -3.59 15.43 -4.22
C PRO A 119 -4.09 15.30 -5.67
N MET A 120 -4.34 14.09 -6.13
CA MET A 120 -4.85 13.77 -7.45
C MET A 120 -5.96 12.72 -7.31
N ARG A 121 -7.04 12.88 -8.06
CA ARG A 121 -8.16 11.93 -8.12
C ARG A 121 -8.22 11.28 -9.48
N LEU A 122 -8.44 9.97 -9.49
CA LEU A 122 -8.31 9.14 -10.67
C LEU A 122 -9.65 8.49 -11.01
N LEU A 123 -10.09 8.66 -12.25
CA LEU A 123 -11.31 8.05 -12.76
C LEU A 123 -10.95 6.98 -13.79
N PRO A 124 -11.13 5.69 -13.49
CA PRO A 124 -10.65 4.60 -14.32
C PRO A 124 -11.59 4.33 -15.49
N LEU A 125 -10.97 4.10 -16.65
CA LEU A 125 -11.63 3.78 -17.91
C LEU A 125 -11.01 2.53 -18.53
N SER A 126 -11.74 1.91 -19.44
CA SER A 126 -11.22 0.81 -20.25
C SER A 126 -11.78 0.86 -21.67
N LEU A 127 -10.89 0.72 -22.65
CA LEU A 127 -11.29 0.49 -24.04
C LEU A 127 -11.22 -1.01 -24.33
N LEU A 128 -12.38 -1.63 -24.52
CA LEU A 128 -12.48 -3.02 -24.95
C LEU A 128 -12.39 -3.09 -26.48
N ALA A 129 -11.18 -3.31 -26.99
CA ALA A 129 -10.87 -3.35 -28.41
C ALA A 129 -10.96 -4.77 -28.99
N PRO A 130 -11.40 -4.93 -30.25
CA PRO A 130 -11.23 -6.20 -30.97
C PRO A 130 -9.76 -6.62 -30.99
N ALA A 131 -9.47 -7.91 -30.75
CA ALA A 131 -8.09 -8.40 -30.67
C ALA A 131 -7.21 -8.03 -31.88
N ALA A 132 -7.79 -7.94 -33.09
CA ALA A 132 -7.07 -7.56 -34.31
C ALA A 132 -6.63 -6.08 -34.36
N LEU A 133 -7.21 -5.21 -33.52
CA LEU A 133 -6.92 -3.77 -33.47
C LEU A 133 -6.22 -3.35 -32.16
N ALA A 134 -6.14 -4.24 -31.18
CA ALA A 134 -5.74 -3.89 -29.83
C ALA A 134 -4.29 -3.40 -29.73
N GLU A 135 -3.37 -4.05 -30.45
CA GLU A 135 -1.94 -3.68 -30.44
C GLU A 135 -1.73 -2.29 -31.06
N GLU A 136 -2.22 -2.08 -32.28
CA GLU A 136 -2.18 -0.77 -32.95
C GLU A 136 -2.84 0.34 -32.11
N LEU A 137 -4.02 0.07 -31.55
CA LEU A 137 -4.71 1.05 -30.72
C LEU A 137 -3.94 1.34 -29.42
N SER A 138 -3.31 0.33 -28.82
CA SER A 138 -2.47 0.52 -27.63
C SER A 138 -1.30 1.45 -27.94
N GLU A 139 -0.59 1.23 -29.05
CA GLU A 139 0.53 2.09 -29.46
C GLU A 139 0.08 3.54 -29.70
N LEU A 140 -1.06 3.72 -30.38
CA LEU A 140 -1.63 5.05 -30.61
C LEU A 140 -1.99 5.74 -29.29
N LEU A 141 -2.60 5.03 -28.34
CA LEU A 141 -2.92 5.59 -27.03
C LEU A 141 -1.66 6.05 -26.30
N GLU A 142 -0.61 5.23 -26.25
CA GLU A 142 0.65 5.63 -25.60
C GLU A 142 1.26 6.88 -26.26
N VAL A 143 1.26 6.97 -27.60
CA VAL A 143 1.84 8.13 -28.30
C VAL A 143 1.00 9.41 -28.11
N HIS A 144 -0.33 9.29 -28.13
CA HIS A 144 -1.22 10.45 -28.13
C HIS A 144 -1.56 10.95 -26.72
N LEU A 145 -1.67 10.06 -25.73
CA LEU A 145 -1.96 10.48 -24.36
C LEU A 145 -0.75 11.17 -23.72
N VAL A 146 0.47 10.74 -24.08
CA VAL A 146 1.71 11.41 -23.67
C VAL A 146 1.75 12.84 -24.24
N GLY A 147 1.60 13.82 -23.36
CA GLY A 147 1.76 15.25 -23.67
C GLY A 147 0.58 15.91 -24.39
N ARG A 148 -0.37 15.16 -24.97
CA ARG A 148 -1.60 15.72 -25.56
C ARG A 148 -2.89 15.23 -24.91
N GLY A 149 -2.82 14.41 -23.86
CA GLY A 149 -3.98 13.86 -23.17
C GLY A 149 -4.83 14.86 -22.38
N GLU A 150 -4.75 16.17 -22.61
CA GLU A 150 -5.61 17.12 -21.89
C GLU A 150 -7.08 16.91 -22.25
N ALA A 151 -7.93 16.90 -21.22
CA ALA A 151 -9.37 16.78 -21.44
C ALA A 151 -9.94 18.04 -22.11
N GLY A 152 -10.99 17.85 -22.88
CA GLY A 152 -11.68 18.96 -23.54
C GLY A 152 -12.28 19.93 -22.53
N THR A 153 -12.46 21.19 -22.95
CA THR A 153 -13.01 22.25 -22.08
C THR A 153 -14.39 21.87 -21.52
N LEU A 154 -15.23 21.20 -22.31
CA LEU A 154 -16.56 20.75 -21.88
C LEU A 154 -16.47 19.70 -20.76
N THR A 155 -15.58 18.73 -20.90
CA THR A 155 -15.33 17.69 -19.89
C THR A 155 -14.82 18.30 -18.59
N ALA A 156 -13.81 19.18 -18.67
CA ALA A 156 -13.25 19.84 -17.49
C ALA A 156 -14.28 20.74 -16.78
N ASP A 157 -15.05 21.53 -17.52
CA ASP A 157 -16.11 22.40 -16.99
C ASP A 157 -17.24 21.59 -16.34
N TRP A 158 -17.65 20.49 -16.97
CA TRP A 158 -18.62 19.58 -16.40
C TRP A 158 -18.12 18.99 -15.07
N LEU A 159 -16.88 18.49 -15.04
CA LEU A 159 -16.27 17.93 -13.82
C LEU A 159 -16.21 18.96 -12.69
N MET A 160 -15.77 20.18 -12.97
CA MET A 160 -15.71 21.25 -11.96
C MET A 160 -17.09 21.57 -11.38
N ARG A 161 -18.12 21.70 -12.23
CA ARG A 161 -19.50 21.96 -11.76
C ARG A 161 -20.08 20.80 -10.96
N THR A 162 -19.92 19.57 -11.43
CA THR A 162 -20.52 18.38 -10.81
C THR A 162 -19.85 18.03 -9.49
N LEU A 163 -18.53 18.18 -9.40
CA LEU A 163 -17.74 17.89 -8.20
C LEU A 163 -17.66 19.07 -7.22
N GLY A 164 -17.99 20.29 -7.68
CA GLY A 164 -17.94 21.51 -6.87
C GLY A 164 -16.53 21.94 -6.49
N ILE A 165 -15.53 21.65 -7.34
CA ILE A 165 -14.11 21.95 -7.12
C ILE A 165 -13.51 22.66 -8.33
N ARG A 166 -12.39 23.36 -8.13
CA ARG A 166 -11.54 23.81 -9.24
C ARG A 166 -10.46 22.79 -9.54
N LEU A 167 -10.16 22.62 -10.82
CA LEU A 167 -9.12 21.71 -11.32
C LEU A 167 -8.01 22.53 -11.97
N GLU A 168 -6.76 22.26 -11.61
CA GLU A 168 -5.57 22.80 -12.28
C GLU A 168 -5.31 22.03 -13.58
N HIS A 169 -5.41 20.71 -13.51
CA HIS A 169 -5.20 19.82 -14.66
C HIS A 169 -6.26 18.71 -14.71
N VAL A 170 -6.66 18.36 -15.93
CA VAL A 170 -7.53 17.22 -16.24
C VAL A 170 -6.95 16.50 -17.45
N ARG A 171 -6.48 15.26 -17.27
CA ARG A 171 -5.62 14.59 -18.25
C ARG A 171 -5.93 13.10 -18.36
N TYR A 172 -6.06 12.59 -19.58
CA TYR A 172 -6.05 11.17 -19.89
C TYR A 172 -4.62 10.63 -19.87
N LEU A 173 -4.43 9.52 -19.17
CA LEU A 173 -3.16 8.80 -19.05
C LEU A 173 -3.39 7.33 -19.37
N SER A 174 -2.41 6.68 -19.97
CA SER A 174 -2.39 5.21 -20.01
C SER A 174 -2.15 4.66 -18.59
N ARG A 175 -2.44 3.39 -18.35
CA ARG A 175 -2.00 2.74 -17.10
C ARG A 175 -0.48 2.76 -16.95
N ASN A 176 0.26 2.67 -18.06
CA ASN A 176 1.72 2.71 -18.03
C ASN A 176 2.23 4.10 -17.63
N ASP A 177 1.58 5.18 -18.10
CA ASP A 177 1.85 6.54 -17.65
C ASP A 177 1.61 6.69 -16.14
N LEU A 178 0.51 6.14 -15.61
CA LEU A 178 0.23 6.18 -14.17
C LEU A 178 1.31 5.43 -13.36
N LEU A 179 1.72 4.25 -13.83
CA LEU A 179 2.82 3.49 -13.20
C LEU A 179 4.12 4.31 -13.18
N ALA A 180 4.47 4.93 -14.31
CA ALA A 180 5.67 5.75 -14.42
C ALA A 180 5.61 6.99 -13.51
N LEU A 181 4.45 7.65 -13.44
CA LEU A 181 4.23 8.79 -12.55
C LEU A 181 4.39 8.38 -11.08
N THR A 182 3.76 7.28 -10.66
CA THR A 182 3.86 6.78 -9.28
C THR A 182 5.28 6.32 -8.93
N CYS A 183 6.00 5.68 -9.87
CA CYS A 183 7.41 5.34 -9.71
C CYS A 183 8.22 6.59 -9.33
N VAL A 184 8.14 7.63 -10.15
CA VAL A 184 8.86 8.89 -9.94
C VAL A 184 8.46 9.52 -8.61
N GLN A 185 7.17 9.54 -8.25
CA GLN A 185 6.72 10.09 -6.97
C GLN A 185 7.32 9.33 -5.78
N TYR A 186 7.37 8.00 -5.82
CA TYR A 186 7.92 7.19 -4.74
C TYR A 186 9.44 7.33 -4.62
N GLU A 187 10.15 7.45 -5.74
CA GLU A 187 11.58 7.75 -5.72
C GLU A 187 11.89 9.07 -5.02
N HIS A 188 11.11 10.13 -5.28
CA HIS A 188 11.30 11.45 -4.65
C HIS A 188 11.13 11.45 -3.12
N VAL A 189 10.41 10.48 -2.56
CA VAL A 189 10.20 10.34 -1.11
C VAL A 189 11.02 9.19 -0.49
N ASN A 190 12.08 8.72 -1.16
CA ASN A 190 12.98 7.65 -0.73
C ASN A 190 12.31 6.26 -0.61
N LEU A 191 11.32 5.98 -1.46
CA LEU A 191 10.60 4.70 -1.53
C LEU A 191 10.96 3.88 -2.78
N ALA A 192 12.08 4.17 -3.44
CA ALA A 192 12.53 3.48 -4.66
C ALA A 192 12.67 1.95 -4.49
N SER A 193 13.22 1.52 -3.35
CA SER A 193 13.32 0.09 -3.01
C SER A 193 11.94 -0.56 -2.91
N LEU A 194 10.97 0.13 -2.32
CA LEU A 194 9.61 -0.36 -2.20
C LEU A 194 8.89 -0.42 -3.55
N TRP A 195 9.11 0.58 -4.41
CA TRP A 195 8.62 0.57 -5.79
C TRP A 195 9.11 -0.66 -6.55
N THR A 196 10.39 -1.02 -6.41
CA THR A 196 10.96 -2.23 -7.07
C THR A 196 10.13 -3.49 -6.76
N LEU A 197 9.70 -3.66 -5.51
CA LEU A 197 8.89 -4.81 -5.09
C LEU A 197 7.44 -4.70 -5.54
N LEU A 198 6.87 -3.50 -5.50
CA LEU A 198 5.50 -3.23 -5.94
C LEU A 198 5.36 -3.42 -7.45
N GLU A 199 6.32 -2.97 -8.24
CA GLU A 199 6.38 -3.16 -9.69
C GLU A 199 6.39 -4.65 -10.03
N ALA A 200 7.21 -5.45 -9.35
CA ALA A 200 7.20 -6.90 -9.50
C ALA A 200 5.81 -7.49 -9.18
N ALA A 201 5.17 -7.04 -8.10
CA ALA A 201 3.83 -7.48 -7.74
C ALA A 201 2.74 -7.06 -8.74
N LEU A 202 2.91 -5.92 -9.42
CA LEU A 202 1.95 -5.39 -10.39
C LEU A 202 2.10 -6.00 -11.78
N LEU A 203 3.35 -6.15 -12.25
CA LEU A 203 3.66 -6.47 -13.64
C LEU A 203 4.16 -7.89 -13.85
N THR A 204 4.88 -8.44 -12.87
CA THR A 204 5.52 -9.76 -12.96
C THR A 204 5.30 -10.60 -11.70
N PRO A 205 4.05 -10.77 -11.20
CA PRO A 205 3.78 -11.32 -9.86
C PRO A 205 4.26 -12.76 -9.64
N GLN A 206 4.61 -13.49 -10.71
CA GLN A 206 5.18 -14.83 -10.65
C GLN A 206 6.70 -14.82 -10.39
N HIS A 207 7.37 -13.68 -10.54
CA HIS A 207 8.80 -13.53 -10.34
C HIS A 207 9.07 -12.99 -8.94
N ALA A 208 10.04 -13.60 -8.26
CA ALA A 208 10.52 -13.08 -6.99
C ALA A 208 11.50 -11.93 -7.23
N GLU A 209 11.43 -10.91 -6.37
CA GLU A 209 12.27 -9.71 -6.48
C GLU A 209 12.89 -9.39 -5.11
N SER A 210 14.14 -8.92 -5.08
CA SER A 210 14.86 -8.65 -3.83
C SER A 210 15.52 -7.29 -3.87
N THR A 211 15.44 -6.56 -2.75
CA THR A 211 16.01 -5.22 -2.65
C THR A 211 16.55 -4.97 -1.23
N MET A 212 17.19 -3.83 -1.08
CA MET A 212 17.70 -3.31 0.19
C MET A 212 17.17 -1.89 0.38
N SER A 213 16.65 -1.58 1.56
CA SER A 213 16.24 -0.21 1.89
C SER A 213 17.44 0.72 2.02
N ALA A 214 17.16 2.03 2.10
CA ALA A 214 18.20 3.05 2.32
C ALA A 214 18.96 2.85 3.65
N ARG A 215 18.31 2.22 4.64
CA ARG A 215 18.92 1.88 5.94
C ARG A 215 19.45 0.44 6.01
N GLY A 216 19.55 -0.26 4.88
CA GLY A 216 20.10 -1.60 4.84
C GLY A 216 19.13 -2.70 5.32
N LEU A 217 17.82 -2.46 5.28
CA LEU A 217 16.81 -3.47 5.57
C LEU A 217 16.61 -4.34 4.33
N SER A 218 16.89 -5.64 4.42
CA SER A 218 16.66 -6.56 3.31
C SER A 218 15.17 -6.87 3.14
N LEU A 219 14.70 -6.82 1.91
CA LEU A 219 13.31 -7.06 1.54
C LEU A 219 13.23 -7.99 0.33
N ARG A 220 12.20 -8.83 0.29
CA ARG A 220 11.95 -9.74 -0.83
C ARG A 220 10.46 -9.88 -1.12
N TYR A 221 10.06 -9.67 -2.36
CA TYR A 221 8.76 -10.07 -2.88
C TYR A 221 8.81 -11.54 -3.35
N ALA A 222 7.85 -12.34 -2.92
CA ALA A 222 7.62 -13.68 -3.44
C ALA A 222 6.20 -14.14 -3.06
N ASP A 223 5.54 -14.92 -3.93
CA ASP A 223 4.23 -15.53 -3.67
C ASP A 223 3.16 -14.51 -3.20
N GLY A 224 3.12 -13.34 -3.83
CA GLY A 224 2.11 -12.32 -3.53
C GLY A 224 2.27 -11.60 -2.19
N LYS A 225 3.47 -11.62 -1.59
CA LYS A 225 3.77 -10.95 -0.31
C LYS A 225 5.20 -10.41 -0.29
N VAL A 226 5.41 -9.40 0.54
CA VAL A 226 6.74 -8.87 0.87
C VAL A 226 7.20 -9.48 2.19
N LEU A 227 8.44 -9.95 2.17
CA LEU A 227 9.14 -10.49 3.32
C LEU A 227 10.26 -9.52 3.68
N ALA A 228 10.23 -8.98 4.91
CA ALA A 228 11.25 -8.06 5.41
C ALA A 228 12.11 -8.72 6.48
N GLN A 229 13.41 -8.45 6.49
CA GLN A 229 14.30 -8.86 7.57
C GLN A 229 13.76 -8.41 8.95
N SER A 230 13.87 -9.24 10.00
CA SER A 230 13.44 -8.80 11.34
C SER A 230 14.37 -7.70 11.89
N PRO A 231 13.83 -6.73 12.66
CA PRO A 231 14.63 -5.72 13.35
C PRO A 231 15.75 -6.32 14.22
N ALA A 232 15.52 -7.49 14.83
CA ALA A 232 16.51 -8.20 15.64
C ALA A 232 17.71 -8.65 14.81
N GLN A 233 17.43 -9.28 13.66
CA GLN A 233 18.45 -9.77 12.74
C GLN A 233 19.26 -8.61 12.17
N TRP A 234 18.58 -7.50 11.81
CA TRP A 234 19.25 -6.29 11.35
C TRP A 234 20.18 -5.72 12.45
N LEU A 235 19.69 -5.58 13.69
CA LEU A 235 20.46 -5.04 14.82
C LEU A 235 21.68 -5.90 15.18
N ALA A 236 21.55 -7.23 15.08
CA ALA A 236 22.63 -8.16 15.36
C ALA A 236 23.80 -8.06 14.36
N ALA A 237 23.54 -7.58 13.13
CA ALA A 237 24.57 -7.32 12.13
C ALA A 237 25.28 -5.97 12.32
N GLN A 238 24.72 -5.08 13.16
CA GLN A 238 25.30 -3.75 13.37
C GLN A 238 26.48 -3.78 14.33
N THR A 239 27.50 -3.01 14.01
CA THR A 239 28.70 -2.80 14.83
C THR A 239 28.86 -1.34 15.19
N GLY A 240 29.63 -1.02 16.24
CA GLY A 240 29.92 0.35 16.64
C GLY A 240 29.29 0.72 17.98
N ASP A 241 29.19 2.02 18.22
CA ASP A 241 28.72 2.58 19.49
C ASP A 241 27.27 2.18 19.82
N VAL A 242 27.01 1.91 21.10
CA VAL A 242 25.71 1.42 21.59
C VAL A 242 24.60 2.46 21.40
N ALA A 243 24.89 3.75 21.64
CA ALA A 243 23.89 4.80 21.48
C ALA A 243 23.54 5.00 19.99
N GLN A 244 24.54 4.94 19.11
CA GLN A 244 24.30 4.99 17.67
C GLN A 244 23.45 3.80 17.19
N ARG A 245 23.77 2.57 17.62
CA ARG A 245 22.99 1.39 17.26
C ARG A 245 21.54 1.45 17.73
N ALA A 246 21.31 1.96 18.94
CA ALA A 246 19.97 2.19 19.47
C ALA A 246 19.18 3.22 18.63
N HIS A 247 19.86 4.28 18.18
CA HIS A 247 19.28 5.28 17.28
C HIS A 247 18.94 4.68 15.91
N ASP A 248 19.88 3.95 15.30
CA ASP A 248 19.67 3.36 13.97
C ASP A 248 18.58 2.27 13.98
N PHE A 249 18.49 1.52 15.09
CA PHE A 249 17.38 0.59 15.31
C PHE A 249 16.02 1.28 15.31
N ALA A 250 15.89 2.43 15.96
CA ALA A 250 14.66 3.22 15.87
C ALA A 250 14.39 3.67 14.42
N GLY A 251 15.45 4.05 13.69
CA GLY A 251 15.38 4.44 12.28
C GLY A 251 14.83 3.33 11.36
N ILE A 252 15.29 2.08 11.51
CA ILE A 252 14.76 0.97 10.69
C ILE A 252 13.34 0.58 11.08
N VAL A 253 12.93 0.73 12.35
CA VAL A 253 11.54 0.45 12.75
C VAL A 253 10.62 1.52 12.17
N PHE A 254 11.04 2.78 12.13
CA PHE A 254 10.30 3.85 11.46
C PHE A 254 10.11 3.55 9.96
N GLU A 255 11.19 3.23 9.25
CA GLU A 255 11.13 2.89 7.83
C GLU A 255 10.24 1.66 7.58
N LEU A 256 10.37 0.61 8.40
CA LEU A 256 9.51 -0.58 8.34
C LEU A 256 8.03 -0.24 8.49
N ARG A 257 7.68 0.67 9.41
CA ARG A 257 6.29 1.11 9.62
C ARG A 257 5.75 1.89 8.42
N GLN A 258 6.57 2.74 7.81
CA GLN A 258 6.21 3.44 6.57
C GLN A 258 5.96 2.45 5.44
N TYR A 259 6.84 1.45 5.28
CA TYR A 259 6.70 0.45 4.24
C TYR A 259 5.46 -0.41 4.48
N ALA A 260 5.20 -0.81 5.73
CA ALA A 260 4.01 -1.56 6.10
C ALA A 260 2.72 -0.78 5.76
N ALA A 261 2.67 0.52 6.07
CA ALA A 261 1.49 1.34 5.79
C ALA A 261 1.24 1.49 4.29
N LEU A 262 2.28 1.74 3.50
CA LEU A 262 2.13 1.89 2.05
C LEU A 262 1.76 0.56 1.38
N LEU A 263 2.42 -0.54 1.74
CA LEU A 263 2.09 -1.86 1.23
C LEU A 263 0.66 -2.29 1.58
N ASP A 264 0.18 -1.96 2.77
CA ASP A 264 -1.21 -2.18 3.19
C ASP A 264 -2.20 -1.41 2.30
N ALA A 265 -1.90 -0.15 1.95
CA ALA A 265 -2.72 0.64 1.01
C ALA A 265 -2.81 -0.01 -0.39
N HIS A 266 -1.71 -0.60 -0.86
CA HIS A 266 -1.64 -1.40 -2.09
C HIS A 266 -2.19 -2.84 -1.93
N GLN A 267 -2.66 -3.23 -0.74
CA GLN A 267 -3.11 -4.59 -0.42
C GLN A 267 -2.06 -5.67 -0.68
N LEU A 268 -0.79 -5.33 -0.47
CA LEU A 268 0.34 -6.25 -0.60
C LEU A 268 0.83 -6.64 0.80
N PRO A 269 0.61 -7.87 1.30
CA PRO A 269 0.96 -8.23 2.67
C PRO A 269 2.46 -8.12 2.95
N LEU A 270 2.82 -7.50 4.07
CA LEU A 270 4.18 -7.46 4.61
C LEU A 270 4.32 -8.39 5.82
N LEU A 271 5.29 -9.29 5.78
CA LEU A 271 5.64 -10.17 6.89
C LEU A 271 7.12 -10.00 7.26
N LEU A 272 7.43 -10.10 8.55
CA LEU A 272 8.82 -10.17 8.99
C LEU A 272 9.36 -11.60 8.88
N GLN A 273 10.52 -11.75 8.25
CA GLN A 273 11.31 -12.96 8.21
C GLN A 273 12.00 -13.16 9.56
N PRO A 274 11.82 -14.33 10.19
CA PRO A 274 12.51 -14.63 11.43
C PRO A 274 14.00 -14.87 11.20
N ALA A 275 14.83 -14.54 12.19
CA ALA A 275 16.23 -14.95 12.19
C ALA A 275 16.33 -16.49 12.15
N ALA A 276 17.24 -17.03 11.34
CA ALA A 276 17.50 -18.46 11.29
C ALA A 276 17.87 -18.95 12.70
N GLN A 277 17.14 -19.95 13.21
CA GLN A 277 17.25 -20.57 14.55
C GLN A 277 16.42 -19.94 15.69
N ALA A 278 15.75 -18.80 15.49
CA ALA A 278 14.83 -18.27 16.50
C ALA A 278 13.49 -19.01 16.48
N LYS A 279 12.95 -19.33 17.67
CA LYS A 279 11.56 -19.78 17.77
C LYS A 279 10.66 -18.56 17.62
N THR A 280 10.05 -18.42 16.45
CA THR A 280 9.28 -17.22 16.11
C THR A 280 7.80 -17.50 15.89
N GLU A 281 7.00 -16.52 16.25
CA GLU A 281 5.57 -16.48 15.99
C GLU A 281 5.25 -15.13 15.36
N ALA A 282 4.60 -15.15 14.20
CA ALA A 282 4.14 -13.96 13.52
C ALA A 282 2.61 -13.90 13.59
N GLY A 283 2.07 -12.72 13.89
CA GLY A 283 0.65 -12.42 13.78
C GLY A 283 0.41 -11.19 12.92
N ALA A 284 -0.83 -10.72 12.89
CA ALA A 284 -1.18 -9.50 12.17
C ALA A 284 -0.43 -8.29 12.78
N GLY A 285 0.58 -7.79 12.05
CA GLY A 285 1.32 -6.59 12.44
C GLY A 285 2.40 -6.76 13.51
N TYR A 286 2.74 -8.00 13.91
CA TYR A 286 3.82 -8.26 14.86
C TYR A 286 4.62 -9.54 14.61
N LEU A 287 5.85 -9.55 15.15
CA LEU A 287 6.74 -10.70 15.22
C LEU A 287 7.16 -10.85 16.68
N LEU A 288 7.03 -12.07 17.19
CA LEU A 288 7.49 -12.48 18.50
C LEU A 288 8.63 -13.47 18.34
N GLU A 289 9.78 -13.14 18.89
CA GLU A 289 10.96 -14.01 18.93
C GLU A 289 11.14 -14.53 20.37
N THR A 290 11.05 -15.84 20.56
CA THR A 290 11.32 -16.49 21.85
C THR A 290 12.78 -16.90 21.93
N LEU A 291 13.48 -16.40 22.94
CA LEU A 291 14.92 -16.59 23.13
C LEU A 291 15.24 -17.66 24.18
N ALA A 292 14.45 -17.70 25.26
CA ALA A 292 14.67 -18.62 26.38
C ALA A 292 13.37 -18.95 27.11
N ALA A 293 13.37 -20.10 27.79
CA ALA A 293 12.37 -20.45 28.79
C ALA A 293 12.64 -19.73 30.11
N ILE A 294 11.62 -19.68 30.97
CA ILE A 294 11.74 -19.18 32.34
C ILE A 294 12.77 -20.03 33.10
N GLU A 295 13.71 -19.37 33.76
CA GLU A 295 14.69 -20.00 34.64
C GLU A 295 14.15 -20.10 36.07
N PRO A 296 14.06 -21.31 36.65
CA PRO A 296 13.70 -21.47 38.05
C PRO A 296 14.74 -20.83 38.98
N GLY A 297 14.28 -20.14 40.02
CA GLY A 297 15.14 -19.47 41.00
C GLY A 297 15.53 -18.03 40.64
N TYR A 298 15.22 -17.57 39.43
CA TYR A 298 15.32 -16.17 39.04
C TYR A 298 14.05 -15.41 39.48
N GLU A 299 14.11 -14.08 39.46
CA GLU A 299 12.93 -13.26 39.70
C GLU A 299 11.83 -13.53 38.66
N SER A 300 10.59 -13.16 38.99
CA SER A 300 9.47 -13.19 38.04
C SER A 300 9.81 -12.39 36.78
N PRO A 301 9.46 -12.89 35.57
CA PRO A 301 9.68 -12.13 34.36
C PRO A 301 8.95 -10.77 34.40
N ALA A 302 9.53 -9.77 33.73
CA ALA A 302 8.93 -8.45 33.58
C ALA A 302 8.93 -8.01 32.10
N LEU A 303 7.95 -7.19 31.74
CA LEU A 303 7.77 -6.64 30.40
C LEU A 303 8.36 -5.23 30.31
N PHE A 304 9.22 -5.00 29.33
CA PHE A 304 9.87 -3.71 29.11
C PHE A 304 9.56 -3.18 27.71
N ALA A 305 9.13 -1.92 27.63
CA ALA A 305 8.91 -1.21 26.37
C ALA A 305 10.15 -0.41 25.98
N HIS A 306 10.71 -0.74 24.82
CA HIS A 306 11.72 0.08 24.16
C HIS A 306 10.99 1.18 23.40
N GLU A 307 11.35 2.42 23.70
CA GLU A 307 10.70 3.59 23.12
C GLU A 307 11.68 4.44 22.32
N ALA A 308 11.17 5.10 21.28
CA ALA A 308 11.91 6.08 20.51
C ALA A 308 11.09 7.36 20.35
N PRO A 309 11.72 8.55 20.45
CA PRO A 309 11.03 9.83 20.27
C PRO A 309 10.27 9.88 18.95
N GLY A 310 8.98 10.25 19.02
CA GLY A 310 8.09 10.33 17.85
C GLY A 310 7.55 8.98 17.33
N LEU A 311 8.04 7.83 17.82
CA LEU A 311 7.60 6.51 17.38
C LEU A 311 6.83 5.73 18.45
N GLY A 312 6.94 6.14 19.71
CA GLY A 312 6.38 5.38 20.85
C GLY A 312 7.12 4.05 21.04
N VAL A 313 6.39 3.00 21.39
CA VAL A 313 6.94 1.66 21.60
C VAL A 313 7.40 1.07 20.27
N VAL A 314 8.70 0.79 20.14
CA VAL A 314 9.32 0.20 18.93
C VAL A 314 9.65 -1.28 19.09
N ALA A 315 9.82 -1.74 20.33
CA ALA A 315 9.98 -3.16 20.65
C ALA A 315 9.57 -3.44 22.10
N LEU A 316 9.30 -4.70 22.38
CA LEU A 316 9.04 -5.23 23.72
C LEU A 316 10.13 -6.24 24.06
N THR A 317 10.55 -6.26 25.32
CA THR A 317 11.42 -7.31 25.86
C THR A 317 10.78 -7.91 27.10
N VAL A 318 10.64 -9.24 27.13
CA VAL A 318 10.42 -9.97 28.38
C VAL A 318 11.78 -10.35 28.94
N ALA A 319 12.07 -10.05 30.19
CA ALA A 319 13.32 -10.45 30.83
C ALA A 319 13.13 -10.92 32.27
N GLN A 320 13.99 -11.84 32.71
CA GLN A 320 14.18 -12.22 34.11
C GLN A 320 15.49 -11.68 34.65
N ARG A 321 15.54 -11.43 35.96
CA ARG A 321 16.79 -11.10 36.66
C ARG A 321 17.29 -12.34 37.38
N GLY A 322 18.56 -12.65 37.14
CA GLY A 322 19.25 -13.77 37.77
C GLY A 322 20.19 -13.34 38.89
N ASP A 323 20.89 -14.34 39.43
CA ASP A 323 21.95 -14.14 40.41
C ASP A 323 23.03 -13.20 39.85
N GLY A 324 23.29 -12.10 40.56
CA GLY A 324 24.17 -11.01 40.12
C GLY A 324 23.45 -9.81 39.47
N GLY A 325 22.11 -9.82 39.42
CA GLY A 325 21.31 -8.68 38.96
C GLY A 325 21.28 -8.48 37.44
N MET A 326 21.93 -9.36 36.67
CA MET A 326 21.93 -9.29 35.22
C MET A 326 20.57 -9.69 34.65
N ALA A 327 20.05 -8.86 33.76
CA ALA A 327 18.82 -9.14 33.05
C ALA A 327 19.07 -10.12 31.90
N ARG A 328 18.29 -11.20 31.87
CA ARG A 328 18.26 -12.21 30.82
C ARG A 328 16.97 -12.05 30.02
N ALA A 329 17.09 -11.69 28.75
CA ALA A 329 15.95 -11.63 27.84
C ALA A 329 15.39 -13.04 27.57
N LEU A 330 14.06 -13.18 27.69
CA LEU A 330 13.31 -14.39 27.39
C LEU A 330 12.64 -14.32 26.02
N ALA A 331 12.18 -13.14 25.62
CA ALA A 331 11.56 -12.90 24.32
C ALA A 331 11.65 -11.43 23.90
N HIS A 332 11.59 -11.20 22.60
CA HIS A 332 11.38 -9.88 22.00
C HIS A 332 10.13 -9.84 21.15
N GLY A 333 9.38 -8.75 21.24
CA GLY A 333 8.21 -8.48 20.41
C GLY A 333 8.40 -7.23 19.57
N TYR A 334 8.04 -7.28 18.29
CA TYR A 334 8.20 -6.20 17.32
C TYR A 334 6.85 -5.81 16.73
N PRO A 335 6.12 -4.85 17.32
CA PRO A 335 4.89 -4.33 16.75
C PRO A 335 5.21 -3.30 15.65
N TRP A 336 5.08 -3.70 14.38
CA TRP A 336 5.23 -2.77 13.24
C TRP A 336 3.90 -2.19 12.76
N GLN A 337 2.77 -2.66 13.29
CA GLN A 337 1.49 -1.96 13.18
C GLN A 337 1.05 -1.50 14.56
N PRO A 338 0.56 -0.25 14.72
CA PRO A 338 0.13 0.27 16.03
C PRO A 338 -0.91 -0.61 16.73
N GLN A 339 -1.88 -1.14 15.97
CA GLN A 339 -2.94 -2.03 16.48
C GLN A 339 -2.42 -3.37 17.04
N ALA A 340 -1.20 -3.77 16.70
CA ALA A 340 -0.64 -5.05 17.11
C ALA A 340 -0.05 -5.04 18.54
N LEU A 341 0.18 -3.86 19.13
CA LEU A 341 0.81 -3.75 20.45
C LEU A 341 -0.01 -4.41 21.56
N GLY A 342 -1.32 -4.15 21.62
CA GLY A 342 -2.21 -4.72 22.63
C GLY A 342 -2.28 -6.25 22.61
N PRO A 343 -2.61 -6.87 21.45
CA PRO A 343 -2.59 -8.33 21.30
C PRO A 343 -1.23 -8.96 21.64
N LEU A 344 -0.13 -8.32 21.24
CA LEU A 344 1.22 -8.80 21.53
C LEU A 344 1.54 -8.77 23.03
N LEU A 345 1.13 -7.71 23.74
CA LEU A 345 1.29 -7.63 25.20
C LEU A 345 0.50 -8.73 25.92
N ALA A 346 -0.75 -8.97 25.51
CA ALA A 346 -1.59 -10.02 26.07
C ALA A 346 -0.97 -11.41 25.85
N LEU A 347 -0.46 -11.68 24.64
CA LEU A 347 0.21 -12.93 24.29
C LEU A 347 1.46 -13.17 25.15
N LEU A 348 2.27 -12.14 25.37
CA LEU A 348 3.47 -12.23 26.22
C LEU A 348 3.11 -12.43 27.69
N ALA A 349 2.11 -11.71 28.19
CA ALA A 349 1.65 -11.82 29.57
C ALA A 349 1.14 -13.24 29.90
N ASP A 350 0.29 -13.79 29.03
CA ASP A 350 -0.24 -15.15 29.16
C ASP A 350 0.87 -16.20 29.10
N ARG A 351 1.77 -16.09 28.11
CA ARG A 351 2.88 -17.04 27.90
C ARG A 351 3.80 -17.16 29.10
N TYR A 352 4.11 -16.04 29.75
CA TYR A 352 5.07 -16.00 30.85
C TYR A 352 4.39 -15.97 32.22
N GLY A 353 3.05 -16.00 32.28
CA GLY A 353 2.30 -16.01 33.53
C GLY A 353 2.48 -14.74 34.36
N ILE A 354 2.61 -13.59 33.70
CA ILE A 354 2.88 -12.29 34.32
C ILE A 354 1.72 -11.33 34.11
N ALA A 355 1.60 -10.32 34.97
CA ALA A 355 0.70 -9.21 34.72
C ALA A 355 1.12 -8.48 33.44
N PRO A 356 0.20 -7.94 32.63
CA PRO A 356 0.52 -7.15 31.44
C PRO A 356 1.03 -5.74 31.79
N GLU A 357 1.74 -5.61 32.91
CA GLU A 357 2.35 -4.36 33.36
C GLU A 357 3.60 -4.09 32.53
N LEU A 358 3.55 -3.01 31.76
CA LEU A 358 4.60 -2.64 30.82
C LEU A 358 5.47 -1.53 31.41
N HIS A 359 6.74 -1.85 31.67
CA HIS A 359 7.72 -0.87 32.12
C HIS A 359 8.27 -0.08 30.93
N ALA A 360 7.84 1.18 30.79
CA ALA A 360 8.36 2.11 29.80
C ALA A 360 9.83 2.47 30.10
N LEU A 361 10.74 2.18 29.15
CA LEU A 361 12.17 2.47 29.32
C LEU A 361 12.52 3.91 28.93
N GLY A 362 11.65 4.61 28.19
CA GLY A 362 11.92 5.94 27.62
C GLY A 362 13.00 5.97 26.54
N ARG A 363 13.61 4.82 26.22
CA ARG A 363 14.65 4.65 25.21
C ARG A 363 14.78 3.20 24.77
N VAL A 364 15.50 2.97 23.68
CA VAL A 364 15.96 1.63 23.31
C VAL A 364 17.15 1.24 24.20
N VAL A 365 16.99 0.19 25.01
CA VAL A 365 18.07 -0.40 25.82
C VAL A 365 18.71 -1.58 25.11
N LEU A 366 20.04 -1.59 25.02
CA LEU A 366 20.81 -2.69 24.48
C LEU A 366 21.64 -3.39 25.56
N ASP A 367 21.86 -4.70 25.42
CA ASP A 367 22.74 -5.50 26.27
C ASP A 367 24.22 -5.33 25.88
N GLU A 368 25.13 -6.01 26.59
CA GLU A 368 26.58 -5.95 26.33
C GLU A 368 26.98 -6.52 24.96
N ARG A 369 26.12 -7.35 24.35
CA ARG A 369 26.28 -7.87 22.98
C ARG A 369 25.63 -6.94 21.95
N GLY A 370 25.03 -5.84 22.41
CA GLY A 370 24.28 -4.86 21.65
C GLY A 370 22.98 -5.37 21.05
N ARG A 371 22.40 -6.42 21.61
CA ARG A 371 21.03 -6.87 21.31
C ARG A 371 20.05 -6.12 22.19
N LEU A 372 18.74 -6.19 21.90
CA LEU A 372 17.74 -5.63 22.81
C LEU A 372 17.88 -6.28 24.20
N GLY A 373 17.86 -5.47 25.24
CA GLY A 373 18.02 -5.94 26.62
C GLY A 373 17.02 -5.29 27.57
N ALA A 374 17.21 -5.52 28.87
CA ALA A 374 16.47 -4.87 29.93
C ALA A 374 17.44 -4.21 30.93
N PRO A 375 17.00 -3.20 31.72
CA PRO A 375 17.86 -2.51 32.67
C PRO A 375 18.50 -3.47 33.69
N ALA A 376 19.76 -3.21 34.06
CA ALA A 376 20.46 -3.98 35.09
C ALA A 376 19.94 -3.71 36.52
N THR A 377 19.38 -2.53 36.80
CA THR A 377 18.78 -2.17 38.12
C THR A 377 17.27 -2.22 38.09
N ALA A 378 16.65 -2.69 39.18
CA ALA A 378 15.19 -2.76 39.30
C ALA A 378 14.59 -1.35 39.12
N LEU A 379 13.54 -1.25 38.30
CA LEU A 379 12.76 -0.02 38.19
C LEU A 379 11.82 -0.01 39.41
N HIS A 380 11.94 1.01 40.26
CA HIS A 380 11.13 1.18 41.47
C HIS A 380 9.77 1.81 41.16
#